data_AF-A0A328E2R6-F1
#
_entry.id   AF-A0A328E2R6-F1
#
_cell.length_a   1.000
_cell.length_b   1.000
_cell.length_c   1.000
_cell.angle_alpha   90.00
_cell.angle_beta   90.00
_cell.angle_gamma   90.00
#
_symmetry.space_group_name_H-M   'P 1'
#
loop_
_entity.id
_entity.type
_entity.pdbx_description
1 polymer ?
#
loop_
_entity_poly.entity_id
_entity_poly.type
_entity_poly.pdbx_seq_one_letter_code
_entity_poly.pdbx_strand_id
1 'polypeptide(L)'
;MGLLENTLNRMADVVVATFKKFDTLEVNVSASKTMYMLGQCTPGLSKPECWSCPKTNIRCVPQRCNSALGAEFILANCHNKYDMYPLNKILPAPAPIRRPPIKG
;
A
#
# COMPACT_ATOMS: atom_id res chain seq x y z
N MET A 1 16.52 -5.58 -10.47
CA MET A 1 15.20 -5.28 -9.88
C MET A 1 15.12 -3.78 -9.63
N GLY A 2 14.03 -3.14 -10.03
CA GLY A 2 13.85 -1.69 -9.94
C GLY A 2 13.45 -1.22 -8.54
N LEU A 3 13.59 0.09 -8.27
CA LEU A 3 13.26 0.68 -6.96
C LEU A 3 11.80 0.39 -6.54
N LEU A 4 10.85 0.56 -7.46
CA LEU A 4 9.42 0.34 -7.21
C LEU A 4 9.14 -1.14 -6.88
N GLU A 5 9.74 -2.06 -7.64
CA GLU A 5 9.61 -3.50 -7.41
C GLU A 5 10.16 -3.92 -6.03
N ASN A 6 11.34 -3.44 -5.66
CA ASN A 6 11.91 -3.70 -4.34
C ASN A 6 11.02 -3.16 -3.21
N THR A 7 10.46 -1.95 -3.41
CA THR A 7 9.58 -1.32 -2.43
C THR A 7 8.25 -2.07 -2.28
N LEU A 8 7.66 -2.54 -3.39
CA LEU A 8 6.45 -3.37 -3.36
C LEU A 8 6.67 -4.70 -2.64
N ASN A 9 7.81 -5.35 -2.84
CA ASN A 9 8.15 -6.57 -2.10
C ASN A 9 8.29 -6.30 -0.59
N ARG A 10 9.00 -5.24 -0.23
CA ARG A 10 9.14 -4.82 1.18
C ARG A 10 7.78 -4.47 1.79
N MET A 11 6.89 -3.82 1.04
CA MET A 11 5.52 -3.52 1.48
C MET A 11 4.74 -4.80 1.80
N ALA A 12 4.87 -5.84 0.96
CA ALA A 12 4.25 -7.13 1.21
C ALA A 12 4.68 -7.74 2.56
N ASP A 13 5.97 -7.67 2.87
CA ASP A 13 6.51 -8.25 4.10
C ASP A 13 6.03 -7.49 5.34
N VAL A 14 6.03 -6.15 5.31
CA VAL A 14 5.62 -5.34 6.47
C VAL A 14 4.12 -5.44 6.73
N VAL A 15 3.26 -5.33 5.70
CA VAL A 15 1.79 -5.37 5.86
C VAL A 15 1.34 -6.71 6.41
N VAL A 16 2.01 -7.80 6.03
CA VAL A 16 1.69 -9.15 6.52
C VAL A 16 2.09 -9.32 7.99
N ALA A 17 3.15 -8.65 8.42
CA ALA A 17 3.65 -8.68 9.79
C ALA A 17 2.82 -7.82 10.75
N THR A 18 2.10 -6.80 10.27
CA THR A 18 1.28 -5.94 11.13
C THR A 18 -0.07 -6.58 11.46
N PHE A 19 -0.52 -6.40 12.71
CA PHE A 19 -1.84 -6.86 13.16
C PHE A 19 -2.98 -6.16 12.41
N LYS A 20 -2.80 -4.86 12.10
CA LYS A 20 -3.80 -4.05 11.39
C LYS A 20 -3.85 -4.35 9.89
N LYS A 21 -2.93 -5.18 9.36
CA LYS A 21 -2.78 -5.44 7.92
C LYS A 21 -2.71 -4.15 7.10
N PHE A 22 -2.02 -3.17 7.64
CA PHE A 22 -1.87 -1.84 7.09
C PHE A 22 -0.49 -1.32 7.46
N ASP A 23 0.21 -0.71 6.52
CA ASP A 23 1.45 0.01 6.77
C ASP A 23 1.73 1.06 5.69
N THR A 24 2.67 1.95 5.98
CA THR A 24 3.17 2.97 5.07
C THR A 24 4.69 2.93 5.02
N LEU A 25 5.26 3.13 3.83
CA LEU A 25 6.69 3.21 3.61
C LEU A 25 7.05 4.53 2.93
N GLU A 26 8.20 5.07 3.30
CA GLU A 26 8.82 6.21 2.65
C GLU A 26 10.19 5.77 2.11
N VAL A 27 10.46 6.10 0.85
CA VAL A 27 11.69 5.71 0.16
C VAL A 27 12.26 6.93 -0.55
N ASN A 28 13.44 7.35 -0.12
CA ASN A 28 14.17 8.43 -0.78
C ASN A 28 14.63 7.97 -2.17
N VAL A 29 14.11 8.62 -3.21
CA VAL A 29 14.45 8.35 -4.61
C VAL A 29 15.62 9.22 -5.06
N SER A 30 15.68 10.45 -4.55
CA SER A 30 16.80 11.38 -4.72
C SER A 30 16.87 12.34 -3.52
N ALA A 31 17.83 13.26 -3.51
CA ALA A 31 17.98 14.27 -2.46
C ALA A 31 16.73 15.16 -2.25
N SER A 32 15.85 15.27 -3.26
CA SER A 32 14.66 16.12 -3.21
C SER A 32 13.36 15.38 -3.49
N LYS A 33 13.40 14.07 -3.72
CA LYS A 33 12.22 13.26 -4.06
C LYS A 33 12.11 12.07 -3.13
N THR A 34 10.95 11.93 -2.51
CA THR A 34 10.57 10.79 -1.67
C THR A 34 9.34 10.15 -2.27
N MET A 35 9.38 8.84 -2.43
CA MET A 35 8.22 8.03 -2.80
C MET A 35 7.55 7.55 -1.52
N TYR A 36 6.27 7.81 -1.40
CA TYR A 36 5.41 7.36 -0.33
C TYR A 36 4.60 6.18 -0.82
N MET A 37 4.50 5.13 -0.02
CA MET A 37 3.69 3.95 -0.34
C MET A 37 2.80 3.61 0.84
N LEU A 38 1.56 3.25 0.53
CA LEU A 38 0.58 2.70 1.46
C LEU A 38 0.22 1.30 0.99
N GLY A 39 0.15 0.36 1.92
CA GLY A 39 -0.31 -1.00 1.67
C GLY A 39 -1.29 -1.42 2.74
N GLN A 40 -2.41 -2.00 2.31
CA GLN A 40 -3.44 -2.54 3.18
C GLN A 40 -3.97 -3.85 2.62
N CYS A 41 -4.18 -4.83 3.48
CA CYS A 41 -4.98 -6.02 3.22
C CYS A 41 -6.19 -6.06 4.16
N THR A 42 -7.20 -6.85 3.84
CA THR A 42 -8.32 -7.10 4.75
C THR A 42 -7.83 -7.78 6.05
N PRO A 43 -8.17 -7.27 7.25
CA PRO A 43 -7.70 -7.80 8.54
C PRO A 43 -8.01 -9.28 8.85
N GLY A 44 -8.90 -9.93 8.09
CA GLY A 44 -9.24 -11.35 8.25
C GLY A 44 -8.41 -12.32 7.40
N LEU A 45 -7.53 -11.82 6.54
CA LEU A 45 -6.78 -12.68 5.61
C LEU A 45 -5.58 -13.35 6.27
N SER A 46 -5.30 -14.57 5.84
CA SER A 46 -4.08 -15.27 6.20
C SER A 46 -2.83 -14.52 5.69
N LYS A 47 -1.68 -14.83 6.28
CA LYS A 47 -0.40 -14.21 5.87
C LYS A 47 -0.12 -14.38 4.37
N PRO A 48 -0.26 -15.59 3.77
CA PRO A 48 -0.03 -15.78 2.33
C PRO A 48 -0.99 -15.00 1.45
N GLU A 49 -2.28 -14.95 1.82
CA GLU A 49 -3.29 -14.21 1.06
C GLU A 49 -2.97 -12.72 1.04
N CYS A 50 -2.65 -12.13 2.20
CA CYS A 50 -2.25 -10.73 2.26
C CYS A 50 -0.94 -10.47 1.50
N TRP A 51 0.05 -11.36 1.61
CA TRP A 51 1.34 -11.18 0.95
C TRP A 51 1.24 -11.17 -0.58
N SER A 52 0.31 -11.93 -1.15
CA SER A 52 0.10 -12.00 -2.60
C SER A 52 -0.41 -10.68 -3.20
N CYS A 53 -1.03 -9.82 -2.40
CA CYS A 53 -1.73 -8.65 -2.89
C CYS A 53 -0.77 -7.56 -3.41
N PRO A 54 0.23 -7.10 -2.64
CA PRO A 54 1.20 -6.13 -3.15
C PRO A 54 2.03 -6.70 -4.31
N LYS A 55 2.21 -8.02 -4.38
CA LYS A 55 2.90 -8.69 -5.49
C LYS A 55 2.12 -8.67 -6.81
N THR A 56 0.80 -8.58 -6.76
CA THR A 56 0.00 -8.42 -7.99
C THR A 56 0.36 -7.11 -8.70
N ASN A 57 0.71 -6.06 -7.94
CA ASN A 57 1.11 -4.76 -8.48
C ASN A 57 2.49 -4.78 -9.14
N ILE A 58 3.37 -5.71 -8.74
CA ILE A 58 4.70 -5.88 -9.36
C ILE A 58 4.54 -6.16 -10.87
N ARG A 59 3.46 -6.84 -11.28
CA ARG A 59 3.18 -7.11 -12.70
C ARG A 59 2.95 -5.84 -13.53
N CYS A 60 2.55 -4.72 -12.91
CA CYS A 60 2.44 -3.43 -13.59
C CYS A 60 3.79 -2.75 -13.84
N VAL A 61 4.80 -3.02 -12.99
CA VAL A 61 6.12 -2.37 -13.05
C VAL A 61 6.74 -2.44 -14.44
N PRO A 62 6.89 -3.62 -15.09
CA PRO A 62 7.48 -3.69 -16.42
C PRO A 62 6.59 -3.12 -17.53
N GLN A 63 5.28 -2.95 -17.29
CA GLN A 63 4.35 -2.50 -18.32
C GLN A 63 4.23 -0.97 -18.36
N ARG A 64 3.92 -0.33 -17.23
CA ARG A 64 3.55 1.10 -17.19
C ARG A 64 3.87 1.82 -15.88
N CYS A 65 4.14 1.10 -14.79
CA CYS A 65 4.24 1.73 -13.47
C CYS A 65 5.62 2.36 -13.18
N ASN A 66 6.69 1.89 -13.83
CA ASN A 66 8.05 2.35 -13.50
C ASN A 66 8.32 3.83 -13.89
N SER A 67 7.54 4.40 -14.81
CA SER A 67 7.63 5.81 -15.22
C SER A 67 6.53 6.70 -14.63
N ALA A 68 5.58 6.14 -13.87
CA ALA A 68 4.50 6.88 -13.26
C ALA A 68 4.94 7.55 -11.95
N LEU A 69 4.49 8.78 -11.72
CA LEU A 69 4.71 9.51 -10.45
C LEU A 69 3.95 8.89 -9.27
N GLY A 70 2.86 8.19 -9.58
CA GLY A 70 2.07 7.45 -8.60
C GLY A 70 1.10 6.50 -9.30
N ALA A 71 0.63 5.51 -8.56
CA ALA A 71 -0.45 4.63 -8.97
C ALA A 71 -1.21 4.09 -7.76
N GLU A 72 -2.46 3.71 -7.99
CA GLU A 72 -3.36 3.18 -6.99
C GLU A 72 -4.00 1.88 -7.49
N PHE A 73 -3.95 0.86 -6.65
CA PHE A 73 -4.45 -0.49 -6.92
C PHE A 73 -5.43 -0.86 -5.82
N ILE A 74 -6.71 -0.96 -6.20
CA ILE A 74 -7.79 -1.38 -5.32
C ILE A 74 -8.32 -2.71 -5.85
N LEU A 75 -8.16 -3.76 -5.05
CA LEU A 75 -8.66 -5.10 -5.28
C LEU A 75 -9.61 -5.47 -4.13
N ALA A 76 -10.40 -6.53 -4.30
CA ALA A 76 -11.38 -6.95 -3.29
C ALA A 76 -10.80 -7.11 -1.86
N ASN A 77 -9.52 -7.45 -1.77
CA ASN A 77 -8.84 -7.81 -0.52
C ASN A 77 -7.67 -6.90 -0.16
N CYS A 78 -7.35 -5.90 -1.00
CA CYS A 78 -6.24 -5.01 -0.71
C CYS A 78 -6.35 -3.66 -1.40
N HIS A 79 -5.63 -2.72 -0.79
CA HIS A 79 -5.44 -1.38 -1.30
C HIS A 79 -3.96 -1.07 -1.22
N ASN A 80 -3.37 -0.71 -2.35
CA ASN A 80 -1.99 -0.26 -2.40
C ASN A 80 -1.91 1.02 -3.21
N LYS A 81 -1.12 1.96 -2.72
CA LYS A 81 -0.89 3.23 -3.41
C LYS A 81 0.58 3.58 -3.28
N TYR A 82 1.19 4.08 -4.36
CA TYR A 82 2.44 4.80 -4.25
C TYR A 82 2.31 6.14 -4.95
N ASP A 83 3.02 7.14 -4.43
CA ASP A 83 2.98 8.50 -4.95
C ASP A 83 4.27 9.25 -4.55
N MET A 84 4.67 10.25 -5.33
CA MET A 84 5.77 11.16 -5.00
C MET A 84 5.29 12.33 -4.13
N TYR A 85 3.98 12.47 -3.92
CA TYR A 85 3.39 13.40 -2.96
C TYR A 85 3.09 12.71 -1.61
N PRO A 86 3.24 13.43 -0.48
CA PRO A 86 2.94 12.87 0.85
C PRO A 86 1.50 12.32 0.95
N LEU A 87 1.35 11.14 1.55
CA LEU A 87 0.06 10.44 1.66
C LEU A 87 -1.01 11.28 2.38
N ASN A 88 -0.65 12.06 3.38
CA ASN A 88 -1.57 12.96 4.10
C ASN A 88 -2.10 14.13 3.26
N LYS A 89 -1.51 14.40 2.09
CA LYS A 89 -1.98 15.42 1.14
C LYS A 89 -2.93 14.85 0.09
N ILE A 90 -2.85 13.54 -0.17
CA ILE A 90 -3.55 12.88 -1.28
C ILE A 90 -4.60 11.87 -0.83
N LEU A 91 -4.56 11.42 0.42
CA LEU A 91 -5.58 10.55 0.99
C LEU A 91 -6.68 11.39 1.65
N PRO A 92 -7.95 10.95 1.53
CA PRO A 92 -9.04 11.56 2.27
C PRO A 92 -8.83 11.39 3.78
N ALA A 93 -9.36 12.33 4.57
CA ALA A 93 -9.33 12.23 6.02
C ALA A 93 -9.94 10.89 6.47
N PRO A 94 -9.43 10.24 7.54
CA PRO A 94 -9.99 9.01 8.06
C PRO A 94 -11.49 9.18 8.31
N ALA A 95 -12.29 8.24 7.81
CA ALA A 95 -13.73 8.26 8.08
C ALA A 95 -13.96 8.21 9.61
N PRO A 96 -14.90 9.01 10.16
CA PRO A 96 -15.25 8.92 11.57
C PRO A 96 -15.63 7.48 11.91
N ILE A 97 -15.08 6.95 13.01
CA ILE A 97 -15.37 5.58 13.46
C ILE A 97 -16.86 5.51 13.81
N ARG A 98 -17.68 4.89 12.96
CA ARG A 98 -19.06 4.54 13.33
C ARG A 98 -18.99 3.37 14.30
N ARG A 99 -19.26 3.61 15.58
CA ARG A 99 -19.46 2.51 16.53
C ARG A 99 -20.64 1.67 16.05
N PRO A 100 -20.52 0.33 16.01
CA PRO A 100 -21.67 -0.54 15.80
C PRO A 100 -22.76 -0.22 16.82
N PRO A 101 -24.05 -0.27 16.46
CA PRO A 101 -25.12 -0.16 17.43
C PRO A 101 -24.93 -1.23 18.51
N ILE A 102 -24.90 -0.80 19.78
CA ILE A 102 -24.93 -1.73 20.92
C ILE A 102 -26.28 -2.42 20.85
N LYS A 103 -26.30 -3.72 20.51
CA LYS A 103 -27.51 -4.54 20.66
C LYS A 103 -27.68 -4.79 22.16
N GLY A 104 -28.73 -4.23 22.74
CA GLY A 104 -29.22 -4.58 24.07
C GLY A 104 -30.03 -5.87 24.05
#